data_AF-A0A699XE31-F1
#
_entry.id   AF-A0A699XE31-F1
#
_cell.length_a   1.000
_cell.length_b   1.000
_cell.length_c   1.000
_cell.angle_alpha   90.00
_cell.angle_beta   90.00
_cell.angle_gamma   90.00
#
_symmetry.space_group_name_H-M   'P 1'
#
loop_
_entity.id
_entity.type
_entity.pdbx_description
1 polymer ?
#
loop_
_entity_poly.entity_id
_entity_poly.type
_entity_poly.pdbx_seq_one_letter_code
_entity_poly.pdbx_strand_id
1 'polypeptide(L)' 'RRRLGWLSDYVMESNVAYYLLTEDGEPSTLQEALNNLDASFLKEAMKEETEALHKNKTWELVPLPGGRKPIGNN' A
#
# COMPACT_ATOMS: atom_id res chain seq x y z
N ARG A 1 -14.60 28.47 8.29
CA ARG A 1 -14.99 27.35 7.39
C ARG A 1 -15.10 26.09 8.26
N ARG A 2 -16.29 25.53 8.49
CA ARG A 2 -16.50 24.34 9.35
C ARG A 2 -16.07 23.09 8.57
N ARG A 3 -15.29 22.19 9.17
CA ARG A 3 -15.03 20.86 8.57
C ARG A 3 -16.37 20.15 8.41
N LEU A 4 -16.60 19.56 7.24
CA LEU A 4 -17.80 18.77 6.98
C LEU A 4 -17.74 17.50 7.84
N GLY A 5 -18.82 17.19 8.56
CA GLY A 5 -18.88 16.06 9.51
C GLY A 5 -18.44 14.74 8.88
N TRP A 6 -18.91 14.45 7.67
CA TRP A 6 -18.57 13.22 6.95
C TRP A 6 -17.07 13.05 6.65
N LEU A 7 -16.33 14.14 6.43
CA LEU A 7 -14.89 14.07 6.22
C LEU A 7 -14.17 13.83 7.56
N SER A 8 -14.73 14.32 8.67
CA SER A 8 -14.21 14.04 10.00
C SER A 8 -14.44 12.59 10.37
N ASP A 9 -15.64 12.07 10.15
CA ASP A 9 -16.01 10.69 10.49
C ASP A 9 -15.18 9.70 9.66
N TYR A 10 -15.07 9.93 8.34
CA TYR A 10 -14.24 9.11 7.45
C TYR A 10 -12.75 9.10 7.84
N VAL A 11 -12.19 10.28 8.16
CA VAL A 11 -10.78 10.37 8.57
C VAL A 11 -10.56 9.70 9.93
N MET A 12 -11.51 9.83 10.87
CA MET A 12 -11.41 9.17 12.16
C MET A 12 -11.51 7.65 12.03
N GLU A 13 -12.46 7.14 11.24
CA GLU A 13 -12.59 5.70 10.96
C GLU A 13 -11.33 5.14 10.29
N SER A 14 -10.79 5.84 9.29
CA SER A 14 -9.55 5.46 8.61
C SER A 14 -8.35 5.46 9.56
N ASN A 15 -8.24 6.45 10.44
CA ASN A 15 -7.14 6.53 11.41
C ASN A 15 -7.25 5.43 12.47
N VAL A 16 -8.47 5.12 12.94
CA VAL A 16 -8.70 4.02 13.88
C VAL A 16 -8.37 2.68 13.24
N ALA A 17 -8.80 2.44 12.00
CA ALA A 17 -8.48 1.23 11.27
C ALA A 17 -6.97 1.10 11.05
N TYR A 18 -6.30 2.17 10.62
CA TYR A 18 -4.85 2.18 10.46
C TYR A 18 -4.12 1.90 11.78
N TYR A 19 -4.53 2.53 12.88
CA TYR A 19 -3.93 2.30 14.19
C TYR A 19 -4.09 0.86 14.65
N LEU A 20 -5.29 0.26 14.52
CA LEU A 20 -5.56 -1.13 14.89
C LEU A 20 -4.78 -2.14 14.03
N LEU A 21 -4.61 -1.84 12.73
CA LEU A 21 -3.85 -2.68 11.80
C LEU A 21 -2.33 -2.54 11.99
N THR A 22 -1.88 -1.48 12.65
CA THR A 22 -0.45 -1.19 12.87
C THR A 22 -0.10 -1.12 14.37
N GLU A 23 -0.91 -1.71 15.26
CA GLU A 23 -0.63 -1.76 16.70
C GLU A 23 0.73 -2.41 16.99
N ASP A 24 1.10 -3.43 16.20
CA ASP A 24 2.40 -4.11 16.25
C ASP A 24 3.50 -3.40 15.41
N GLY A 25 3.17 -2.26 14.81
CA GLY A 25 4.04 -1.48 13.92
C GLY A 25 4.02 -1.95 12.46
N GLU A 26 4.38 -1.06 11.54
CA GLU A 26 4.62 -1.45 10.14
C GLU A 26 5.92 -2.27 10.04
N PRO A 27 5.94 -3.35 9.25
CA PRO A 27 7.14 -4.14 9.07
C PRO A 27 8.24 -3.28 8.41
N SER A 28 9.39 -3.20 9.07
CA SER A 28 10.54 -2.43 8.61
C SER A 28 11.42 -3.22 7.63
N THR A 29 11.29 -4.54 7.64
CA THR A 29 12.02 -5.46 6.77
C THR A 29 11.09 -6.40 6.02
N LEU A 30 11.56 -6.89 4.86
CA LEU A 30 10.83 -7.90 4.09
C LEU A 30 10.59 -9.17 4.92
N GLN A 31 11.55 -9.56 5.77
CA GLN A 31 11.41 -10.76 6.59
C GLN A 31 10.30 -10.61 7.64
N GLU A 32 10.18 -9.44 8.28
CA GLU A 32 9.07 -9.13 9.19
C GLU A 32 7.72 -9.17 8.46
N ALA A 33 7.64 -8.56 7.28
CA ALA A 33 6.42 -8.57 6.47
C ALA A 33 6.03 -10.00 6.05
N LEU A 34 7.01 -10.85 5.72
CA LEU A 34 6.79 -12.24 5.31
C LEU A 34 6.46 -13.18 6.47
N ASN A 35 6.88 -12.84 7.69
CA ASN A 35 6.57 -13.60 8.89
C ASN A 35 5.20 -13.24 9.49
N ASN A 36 4.51 -12.23 8.95
CA ASN A 36 3.16 -11.88 9.35
C ASN A 36 2.17 -13.00 8.95
N LEU A 37 1.17 -13.25 9.79
CA LEU A 37 0.07 -14.18 9.50
C LEU A 37 -0.66 -13.83 8.19
N ASP A 38 -0.73 -12.53 7.86
CA ASP A 38 -1.39 -12.04 6.66
C ASP A 38 -0.49 -12.03 5.42
N ALA A 39 0.77 -12.50 5.52
CA ALA A 39 1.72 -12.43 4.42
C ALA A 39 1.25 -13.16 3.15
N SER A 40 0.49 -14.25 3.29
CA SER A 40 -0.12 -14.97 2.16
C SER A 40 -1.21 -14.14 1.50
N PHE A 41 -2.09 -13.53 2.30
CA PHE A 41 -3.16 -12.66 1.82
C PHE A 41 -2.61 -11.42 1.13
N LEU A 42 -1.60 -10.77 1.72
CA LEU A 42 -0.93 -9.62 1.11
C LEU A 42 -0.29 -9.96 -0.23
N LYS A 43 0.34 -11.14 -0.35
CA LYS A 43 0.90 -11.61 -1.63
C LYS A 43 -0.17 -11.81 -2.69
N GLU A 44 -1.31 -12.38 -2.30
CA GLU A 44 -2.45 -12.58 -3.20
C GLU A 44 -3.03 -11.22 -3.64
N ALA A 45 -3.27 -10.31 -2.70
CA ALA A 45 -3.75 -8.96 -2.98
C ALA A 45 -2.79 -8.17 -3.90
N MET A 46 -1.47 -8.25 -3.68
CA MET A 46 -0.49 -7.62 -4.57
C MET A 46 -0.56 -8.17 -5.99
N LYS A 47 -0.80 -9.48 -6.13
CA LYS A 47 -0.96 -10.13 -7.44
C LYS A 47 -2.27 -9.68 -8.10
N GLU A 48 -3.38 -9.69 -7.37
CA GLU A 48 -4.68 -9.22 -7.86
C GLU A 48 -4.62 -7.77 -8.33
N GLU A 49 -3.99 -6.89 -7.56
CA GLU A 49 -3.79 -5.49 -7.93
C GLU A 49 -2.96 -5.38 -9.21
N THR A 50 -1.85 -6.13 -9.30
CA THR A 50 -1.02 -6.17 -10.50
C THR A 50 -1.82 -6.63 -11.73
N GLU A 51 -2.66 -7.65 -11.59
CA GLU A 51 -3.54 -8.13 -12.66
C GLU A 51 -4.62 -7.09 -13.02
N ALA A 52 -5.21 -6.41 -12.03
CA ALA A 52 -6.19 -5.37 -12.23
C ALA A 52 -5.60 -4.16 -12.99
N LEU A 53 -4.37 -3.75 -12.65
CA LEU A 53 -3.65 -2.69 -13.36
C LEU A 53 -3.45 -3.03 -14.84
N HIS A 54 -3.02 -4.26 -15.14
CA HIS A 54 -2.89 -4.73 -16.52
C HIS A 54 -4.24 -4.80 -17.24
N LYS A 55 -5.27 -5.35 -16.60
CA LYS A 55 -6.61 -5.50 -17.16
C LYS A 55 -7.23 -4.14 -17.50
N ASN A 56 -7.08 -3.18 -16.62
CA ASN A 56 -7.63 -1.83 -16.76
C ASN A 56 -6.78 -0.94 -17.70
N LYS A 57 -5.60 -1.40 -18.11
CA LYS A 57 -4.64 -0.64 -18.94
C LYS A 57 -4.32 0.74 -18.36
N THR A 58 -4.36 0.85 -17.04
CA THR A 58 -4.11 2.10 -16.31
C THR A 58 -2.62 2.33 -16.04
N TRP A 59 -1.81 1.27 -16.15
CA TRP A 59 -0.37 1.29 -15.92
C TRP A 59 0.38 0.49 -17.00
N GLU A 60 1.53 1.00 -17.41
CA GLU A 60 2.50 0.31 -18.27
C GLU A 60 3.88 0.33 -17.62
N LEU A 61 4.59 -0.80 -17.67
CA LEU A 61 5.98 -0.86 -17.21
C LEU A 61 6.88 -0.30 -18.30
N VAL A 62 7.42 0.90 -18.07
CA VAL A 62 8.36 1.54 -18.99
C VAL A 62 9.81 1.33 -18.53
N PRO A 63 10.77 1.24 -19.46
CA PRO A 63 12.18 1.24 -19.11
C PRO A 63 12.52 2.53 -18.34
N LEU A 64 13.47 2.43 -17.40
CA LEU A 64 13.94 3.58 -16.64
C LEU A 64 14.47 4.66 -17.61
N PRO A 65 13.86 5.86 -17.65
CA PRO A 65 14.36 6.91 -18.53
C PRO A 65 15.74 7.37 -18.06
N GLY A 66 16.60 7.71 -19.02
CA GLY A 66 17.97 8.14 -18.76
C GLY A 66 18.04 9.28 -17.74
N GLY A 67 18.98 9.19 -16.81
CA GLY A 67 19.21 10.20 -15.77
C GLY A 67 18.29 10.11 -14.54
N ARG A 68 17.37 9.13 -14.48
CA ARG A 68 16.60 8.85 -13.25
C ARG A 68 17.25 7.73 -12.46
N LYS A 69 17.15 7.81 -11.13
CA LYS A 69 17.53 6.70 -10.24
C LYS A 69 16.29 5.83 -9.99
N PRO A 70 16.39 4.50 -10.12
CA PRO A 70 15.30 3.64 -9.70
C PRO A 70 15.16 3.72 -8.17
N ILE A 71 13.92 3.64 -7.69
CA ILE A 71 13.64 3.53 -6.26
C ILE A 71 14.17 2.17 -5.81
N GLY A 72 15.05 2.14 -4.80
CA GLY A 72 15.56 0.91 -4.20
C GLY A 72 17.00 0.51 -4.54
N ASN A 73 17.71 1.24 -5.42
CA ASN A 73 19.16 1.07 -5.55
C ASN A 73 19.88 1.93 -4.52
N ASN A 74 20.33 1.29 -3.44
CA ASN A 74 21.39 1.81 -2.57
C ASN A 74 22.69 1.08 -2.88
#